data_AF-A0A258BRH1-F1
#
_entry.id   AF-A0A258BRH1-F1
#
_cell.length_a   1.000
_cell.length_b   1.000
_cell.length_c   1.000
_cell.angle_alpha   90.00
_cell.angle_beta   90.00
_cell.angle_gamma   90.00
#
_symmetry.space_group_name_H-M   'P 1'
#
loop_
_entity.id
_entity.type
_entity.pdbx_description
1 polymer ?
#
loop_
_entity_poly.entity_id
_entity_poly.type
_entity_poly.pdbx_seq_one_letter_code
_entity_poly.pdbx_strand_id
1 'polypeptide(L)'
;MSIRKHAKKITTRLKSEMSVSLTSRKTEDGRAAAQERRGELRGLGRIAAELVHAAVNLHPEFFTRLQSKPYDDLQLKFIGAGWHADVVKQDEGESVLKVDRHSRLMTVDEQAAHVESLQAKDDFTVRRLANFALKTSYEVGPDPLDQRQTAVIGVQEYVPHRPVEAADNIDLESLRGFVAASRIMYNQTGVLPDLAMPGNVAVTDSGQVVLLDTEPIENNGTNDKDYRRNILASLRMLDRMDQILADATDDDSFEQVA
;
A
#
# COMPACT_ATOMS: atom_id res chain seq x y z
N MET A 1 -20.55 19.75 15.16
CA MET A 1 -19.73 20.79 14.50
C MET A 1 -19.03 20.20 13.29
N SER A 2 -19.22 20.74 12.08
CA SER A 2 -18.71 20.13 10.84
C SER A 2 -17.18 20.20 10.71
N ILE A 3 -16.56 19.10 10.26
CA ILE A 3 -15.12 18.95 9.93
C ILE A 3 -14.61 20.07 9.02
N ARG A 4 -15.46 20.60 8.12
CA ARG A 4 -15.14 21.77 7.28
C ARG A 4 -14.73 23.00 8.08
N LYS A 5 -15.33 23.22 9.25
CA LYS A 5 -15.03 24.39 10.10
C LYS A 5 -13.65 24.26 10.75
N HIS A 6 -13.22 23.05 11.09
CA HIS A 6 -11.88 22.78 11.63
C HIS A 6 -10.81 22.87 10.53
N ALA A 7 -11.04 22.25 9.38
CA ALA A 7 -10.10 22.30 8.25
C ALA A 7 -9.84 23.74 7.77
N LYS A 8 -10.89 24.57 7.68
CA LYS A 8 -10.78 25.99 7.32
C LYS A 8 -10.01 26.80 8.37
N LYS A 9 -10.22 26.52 9.66
CA LYS A 9 -9.49 27.18 10.76
C LYS A 9 -7.99 26.85 10.74
N ILE A 10 -7.63 25.59 10.44
CA ILE A 10 -6.23 25.14 10.33
C ILE A 10 -5.56 25.78 9.10
N THR A 11 -6.20 25.76 7.93
CA THR A 11 -5.62 26.37 6.71
C THR A 11 -5.50 27.89 6.79
N THR A 12 -6.45 28.59 7.41
CA THR A 12 -6.34 30.03 7.63
C THR A 12 -5.17 30.38 8.55
N ARG A 13 -4.96 29.58 9.61
CA ARG A 13 -3.86 29.77 10.55
C ARG A 13 -2.49 29.49 9.93
N LEU A 14 -2.36 28.40 9.17
CA LEU A 14 -1.13 28.09 8.41
C LEU A 14 -0.79 29.20 7.39
N LYS A 15 -1.78 29.76 6.69
CA LYS A 15 -1.57 30.88 5.75
C LYS A 15 -1.12 32.17 6.44
N SER A 16 -1.69 32.50 7.60
CA SER A 16 -1.27 33.69 8.36
C SER A 16 0.12 33.55 8.99
N GLU A 17 0.53 32.33 9.34
CA GLU A 17 1.84 32.07 9.94
C GLU A 17 2.94 31.99 8.87
N MET A 18 2.63 31.55 7.65
CA MET A 18 3.56 31.54 6.50
C MET A 18 3.85 32.94 5.94
N SER A 19 2.89 33.87 5.95
CA SER A 19 3.06 35.23 5.39
C SER A 19 3.97 36.15 6.21
N VAL A 20 4.24 35.82 7.48
CA VAL A 20 5.10 36.60 8.38
C VAL A 20 6.59 36.18 8.30
N SER A 21 6.93 35.16 7.52
CA SER A 21 8.27 34.54 7.49
C SER A 21 9.33 35.25 6.62
N LEU A 22 9.03 36.36 5.94
CA LEU A 22 9.95 36.95 4.95
C LEU A 22 10.82 38.11 5.48
N THR A 23 10.64 38.60 6.71
CA THR A 23 11.27 39.86 7.16
C THR A 23 12.35 39.79 8.24
N SER A 24 12.69 38.64 8.86
CA SER A 24 13.58 38.64 10.05
C SER A 24 14.85 37.75 10.00
N ARG A 25 15.42 37.47 8.82
CA ARG A 25 16.62 36.60 8.70
C ARG A 25 17.99 37.26 8.97
N LYS A 26 18.08 38.36 9.74
CA LYS A 26 19.37 39.08 9.91
C LYS A 26 19.94 39.18 11.34
N THR A 27 19.28 38.66 12.37
CA THR A 27 19.80 38.69 13.76
C THR A 27 19.90 37.28 14.36
N GLU A 28 20.80 37.09 15.34
CA GLU A 28 20.95 35.81 16.07
C GLU A 28 19.67 35.40 16.79
N ASP A 29 18.95 36.33 17.40
CA ASP A 29 17.62 36.09 17.99
C ASP A 29 16.59 35.63 16.93
N GLY A 30 16.70 36.15 15.71
CA GLY A 30 15.89 35.71 14.57
C GLY A 30 16.16 34.27 14.13
N ARG A 31 17.37 33.74 14.39
CA ARG A 31 17.74 32.35 14.08
C ARG A 31 17.21 31.38 15.13
N ALA A 32 17.29 31.72 16.41
CA ALA A 32 16.73 30.91 17.51
C ALA A 32 15.20 30.79 17.39
N ALA A 33 14.51 31.93 17.17
CA ALA A 33 13.06 31.95 16.94
C ALA A 33 12.65 31.19 15.66
N ALA A 34 13.48 31.20 14.61
CA ALA A 34 13.23 30.41 13.40
C ALA A 34 13.44 28.90 13.62
N GLN A 35 14.34 28.50 14.52
CA GLN A 35 14.59 27.10 14.85
C GLN A 35 13.50 26.52 15.76
N GLU A 36 13.05 27.28 16.75
CA GLU A 36 11.90 26.93 17.59
C GLU A 36 10.61 26.79 16.76
N ARG A 37 10.33 27.78 15.88
CA ARG A 37 9.20 27.73 14.95
C ARG A 37 9.28 26.59 13.93
N ARG A 38 10.49 26.19 13.50
CA ARG A 38 10.68 24.97 12.69
C ARG A 38 10.31 23.71 13.47
N GLY A 39 10.61 23.67 14.77
CA GLY A 39 10.16 22.60 15.67
C GLY A 39 8.65 22.54 15.78
N GLU A 40 7.99 23.68 15.99
CA GLU A 40 6.53 23.80 16.05
C GLU A 40 5.85 23.42 14.73
N LEU A 41 6.37 23.90 13.59
CA LEU A 41 5.85 23.55 12.26
C LEU A 41 6.02 22.06 11.94
N ARG A 42 7.12 21.43 12.37
CA ARG A 42 7.30 19.97 12.29
C ARG A 42 6.29 19.23 13.16
N GLY A 43 6.03 19.73 14.38
CA GLY A 43 5.00 19.19 15.27
C GLY A 43 3.59 19.29 14.69
N LEU A 44 3.23 20.44 14.11
CA LEU A 44 1.96 20.64 13.41
C LEU A 44 1.82 19.79 12.16
N GLY A 45 2.91 19.63 11.39
CA GLY A 45 2.94 18.73 10.23
C GLY A 45 2.71 17.27 10.62
N ARG A 46 3.30 16.83 11.75
CA ARG A 46 3.06 15.50 12.30
C ARG A 46 1.62 15.31 12.77
N ILE A 47 1.06 16.26 13.51
CA ILE A 47 -0.35 16.20 13.96
C ILE A 47 -1.30 16.19 12.75
N ALA A 48 -1.00 16.98 11.70
CA ALA A 48 -1.78 16.96 10.47
C ALA A 48 -1.70 15.60 9.76
N ALA A 49 -0.53 14.98 9.68
CA ALA A 49 -0.36 13.64 9.12
C ALA A 49 -1.12 12.59 9.95
N GLU A 50 -1.02 12.63 11.28
CA GLU A 50 -1.75 11.73 12.18
C GLU A 50 -3.27 11.91 12.07
N LEU A 51 -3.76 13.15 11.91
CA LEU A 51 -5.18 13.44 11.67
C LEU A 51 -5.64 12.98 10.29
N VAL A 52 -4.81 13.09 9.25
CA VAL A 52 -5.12 12.56 7.92
C VAL A 52 -5.17 11.03 7.98
N HIS A 53 -4.20 10.36 8.60
CA HIS A 53 -4.24 8.91 8.81
C HIS A 53 -5.48 8.46 9.61
N ALA A 54 -5.81 9.16 10.69
CA ALA A 54 -7.01 8.88 11.47
C ALA A 54 -8.29 9.10 10.64
N ALA A 55 -8.35 10.15 9.83
CA ALA A 55 -9.48 10.41 8.94
C ALA A 55 -9.60 9.36 7.82
N VAL A 56 -8.49 8.90 7.25
CA VAL A 56 -8.44 7.80 6.28
C VAL A 56 -9.01 6.52 6.90
N ASN A 57 -8.63 6.21 8.14
CA ASN A 57 -9.14 5.03 8.84
C ASN A 57 -10.63 5.14 9.22
N LEU A 58 -11.12 6.35 9.55
CA LEU A 58 -12.51 6.57 9.98
C LEU A 58 -13.50 6.70 8.81
N HIS A 59 -13.03 7.17 7.66
CA HIS A 59 -13.87 7.40 6.47
C HIS A 59 -13.19 6.92 5.19
N PRO A 60 -12.83 5.62 5.09
CA PRO A 60 -12.08 5.09 3.95
C PRO A 60 -12.79 5.38 2.62
N GLU A 61 -14.12 5.24 2.58
CA GLU A 61 -14.93 5.51 1.38
C GLU A 61 -14.80 6.96 0.84
N PHE A 62 -14.67 7.95 1.74
CA PHE A 62 -14.53 9.34 1.32
C PHE A 62 -13.17 9.60 0.68
N PHE A 63 -12.11 8.98 1.23
CA PHE A 63 -10.76 9.08 0.68
C PHE A 63 -10.63 8.31 -0.63
N THR A 64 -11.19 7.10 -0.70
CA THR A 64 -11.31 6.34 -1.96
C THR A 64 -12.00 7.15 -3.03
N ARG A 65 -13.13 7.82 -2.72
CA ARG A 65 -13.83 8.69 -3.69
C ARG A 65 -13.02 9.93 -4.10
N LEU A 66 -12.24 10.51 -3.20
CA LEU A 66 -11.35 11.62 -3.56
C LEU A 66 -10.20 11.17 -4.46
N GLN A 67 -9.65 9.98 -4.21
CA GLN A 67 -8.57 9.39 -4.99
C GLN A 67 -9.05 8.84 -6.34
N SER A 68 -10.29 8.34 -6.42
CA SER A 68 -10.87 7.80 -7.66
C SER A 68 -11.21 8.89 -8.66
N LYS A 69 -11.62 10.07 -8.20
CA LYS A 69 -12.17 11.13 -9.04
C LYS A 69 -11.31 11.51 -10.27
N PRO A 70 -9.98 11.67 -10.15
CA PRO A 70 -9.14 11.97 -11.32
C PRO A 70 -9.16 10.87 -12.40
N TYR A 71 -9.44 9.61 -12.02
CA TYR A 71 -9.49 8.47 -12.92
C TYR A 71 -10.86 8.28 -13.56
N ASP A 72 -11.94 8.67 -12.86
CA ASP A 72 -13.31 8.63 -13.38
C ASP A 72 -13.42 9.41 -14.72
N ASP A 73 -12.74 10.56 -14.81
CA ASP A 73 -12.71 11.41 -16.02
C ASP A 73 -11.94 10.77 -17.20
N LEU A 74 -11.16 9.71 -16.94
CA LEU A 74 -10.31 9.02 -17.92
C LEU A 74 -10.85 7.65 -18.32
N GLN A 75 -12.08 7.29 -17.91
CA GLN A 75 -12.64 5.95 -18.10
C GLN A 75 -11.76 4.84 -17.47
N LEU A 76 -11.07 5.20 -16.38
CA LEU A 76 -10.29 4.27 -15.58
C LEU A 76 -11.01 4.05 -14.26
N LYS A 77 -11.39 2.80 -13.99
CA LYS A 77 -11.97 2.39 -12.73
C LYS A 77 -10.88 2.30 -11.67
N PHE A 78 -10.97 3.13 -10.64
CA PHE A 78 -10.10 3.02 -9.47
C PHE A 78 -10.42 1.73 -8.69
N ILE A 79 -9.40 0.90 -8.47
CA ILE A 79 -9.52 -0.35 -7.72
C ILE A 79 -9.08 -0.15 -6.27
N GLY A 80 -7.98 0.56 -6.05
CA GLY A 80 -7.47 0.81 -4.71
C GLY A 80 -6.18 1.63 -4.71
N ALA A 81 -5.71 1.99 -3.52
CA ALA A 81 -4.41 2.62 -3.32
C ALA A 81 -3.56 1.76 -2.38
N GLY A 82 -2.40 1.34 -2.88
CA GLY A 82 -1.33 0.81 -2.05
C GLY A 82 -0.48 1.93 -1.45
N TRP A 83 0.58 1.57 -0.73
CA TRP A 83 1.49 2.54 -0.12
C TRP A 83 2.26 3.36 -1.16
N HIS A 84 2.68 2.73 -2.26
CA HIS A 84 3.45 3.38 -3.33
C HIS A 84 2.64 3.67 -4.59
N ALA A 85 1.65 2.84 -4.91
CA ALA A 85 0.94 2.90 -6.17
C ALA A 85 -0.57 3.13 -6.01
N ASP A 86 -1.14 3.80 -7.01
CA ASP A 86 -2.58 3.75 -7.28
C ASP A 86 -2.85 2.58 -8.23
N VAL A 87 -3.91 1.80 -7.97
CA VAL A 87 -4.31 0.65 -8.79
C VAL A 87 -5.59 0.99 -9.53
N VAL A 88 -5.54 0.95 -10.85
CA VAL A 88 -6.65 1.28 -11.73
C VAL A 88 -6.87 0.22 -12.78
N LYS A 89 -8.10 0.05 -13.23
CA LYS A 89 -8.50 -0.92 -14.25
C LYS A 89 -9.19 -0.15 -15.38
N GLN A 90 -8.89 -0.48 -16.63
CA GLN A 90 -9.74 -0.04 -17.74
C GLN A 90 -11.09 -0.76 -17.63
N ASP A 91 -12.21 -0.08 -17.87
CA ASP A 91 -13.56 -0.61 -17.61
C ASP A 91 -13.79 -2.02 -18.21
N GLU A 92 -13.19 -2.29 -19.37
CA GLU A 92 -13.24 -3.58 -20.08
C GLU A 92 -11.89 -4.33 -20.14
N GLY A 93 -10.85 -3.83 -19.46
CA GLY A 93 -9.52 -4.46 -19.48
C GLY A 93 -9.45 -5.75 -18.64
N GLU A 94 -8.60 -6.68 -19.06
CA GLU A 94 -8.25 -7.90 -18.31
C GLU A 94 -7.10 -7.68 -17.32
N SER A 95 -6.60 -6.44 -17.22
CA SER A 95 -5.45 -6.07 -16.39
C SER A 95 -5.72 -4.84 -15.53
N VAL A 96 -4.93 -4.73 -14.47
CA VAL A 96 -4.78 -3.50 -13.69
C VAL A 96 -3.46 -2.83 -14.00
N LEU A 97 -3.47 -1.51 -13.91
CA LEU A 97 -2.31 -0.65 -13.91
C LEU A 97 -2.01 -0.21 -12.47
N LYS A 98 -0.80 -0.47 -12.01
CA LYS A 98 -0.23 0.00 -10.73
C LYS A 98 0.68 1.18 -11.03
N VAL A 99 0.22 2.40 -10.75
CA VAL A 99 0.93 3.64 -11.06
C VAL A 99 1.72 4.10 -9.84
N ASP A 100 3.05 3.98 -9.88
CA ASP A 100 3.92 4.40 -8.77
C ASP A 100 3.94 5.93 -8.65
N ARG A 101 3.39 6.45 -7.55
CA ARG A 101 3.27 7.89 -7.32
C ARG A 101 4.61 8.57 -7.05
N HIS A 102 5.57 7.87 -6.46
CA HIS A 102 6.88 8.43 -6.13
C HIS A 102 7.80 8.50 -7.34
N SER A 103 7.62 7.58 -8.29
CA SER A 103 8.39 7.57 -9.54
C SER A 103 8.28 8.87 -10.35
N ARG A 104 7.18 9.62 -10.20
CA ARG A 104 6.97 10.96 -10.82
C ARG A 104 8.02 12.00 -10.43
N LEU A 105 8.70 11.79 -9.29
CA LEU A 105 9.75 12.68 -8.80
C LEU A 105 11.16 12.25 -9.23
N MET A 106 11.26 11.11 -9.92
CA MET A 106 12.50 10.52 -10.43
C MET A 106 12.75 10.96 -11.86
N THR A 107 14.03 11.00 -12.25
CA THR A 107 14.45 11.08 -13.65
C THR A 107 14.12 9.77 -14.39
N VAL A 108 14.07 9.80 -15.72
CA VAL A 108 13.79 8.60 -16.54
C VAL A 108 14.81 7.48 -16.29
N ASP A 109 16.08 7.81 -16.10
CA ASP A 109 17.13 6.82 -15.80
C ASP A 109 16.93 6.20 -14.40
N GLU A 110 16.54 7.00 -13.41
CA GLU A 110 16.18 6.50 -12.07
C GLU A 110 14.91 5.64 -12.12
N GLN A 111 13.92 6.01 -12.94
CA GLN A 111 12.73 5.20 -13.17
C GLN A 111 13.07 3.84 -13.81
N ALA A 112 14.00 3.82 -14.78
CA ALA A 112 14.46 2.57 -15.40
C ALA A 112 15.18 1.66 -14.38
N ALA A 113 16.08 2.21 -13.57
CA ALA A 113 16.73 1.45 -12.50
C ALA A 113 15.73 0.95 -11.44
N HIS A 114 14.70 1.74 -11.14
CA HIS A 114 13.60 1.35 -10.25
C HIS A 114 12.77 0.20 -10.84
N VAL A 115 12.47 0.24 -12.14
CA VAL A 115 11.82 -0.88 -12.87
C VAL A 115 12.64 -2.15 -12.74
N GLU A 116 13.95 -2.11 -12.99
CA GLU A 116 14.83 -3.29 -12.85
C GLU A 116 14.80 -3.85 -11.42
N SER A 117 14.83 -2.97 -10.41
CA SER A 117 14.72 -3.38 -9.02
C SER A 117 13.37 -4.02 -8.69
N LEU A 118 12.27 -3.45 -9.18
CA LEU A 118 10.92 -3.98 -8.95
C LEU A 118 10.73 -5.33 -9.65
N GLN A 119 11.23 -5.48 -10.87
CA GLN A 119 11.20 -6.75 -11.59
C GLN A 119 12.00 -7.83 -10.85
N ALA A 120 13.19 -7.50 -10.34
CA ALA A 120 14.00 -8.45 -9.57
C ALA A 120 13.29 -8.90 -8.27
N LYS A 121 12.60 -7.98 -7.60
CA LYS A 121 11.78 -8.26 -6.41
C LYS A 121 10.56 -9.12 -6.73
N ASP A 122 9.83 -8.80 -7.80
CA ASP A 122 8.69 -9.56 -8.30
C ASP A 122 9.11 -10.99 -8.66
N ASP A 123 10.17 -11.15 -9.45
CA ASP A 123 10.70 -12.46 -9.85
C ASP A 123 11.15 -13.30 -8.64
N PHE A 124 11.74 -12.67 -7.62
CA PHE A 124 12.11 -13.33 -6.38
C PHE A 124 10.89 -13.89 -5.64
N THR A 125 9.84 -13.09 -5.48
CA THR A 125 8.59 -13.47 -4.80
C THR A 125 7.84 -14.52 -5.60
N VAL A 126 7.65 -14.33 -6.91
CA VAL A 126 6.95 -15.27 -7.80
C VAL A 126 7.66 -16.62 -7.84
N ARG A 127 8.99 -16.66 -7.88
CA ARG A 127 9.73 -17.93 -7.83
C ARG A 127 9.51 -18.72 -6.53
N ARG A 128 9.26 -18.02 -5.42
CA ARG A 128 9.10 -18.63 -4.07
C ARG A 128 7.68 -19.02 -3.76
N LEU A 129 6.71 -18.24 -4.23
CA LEU A 129 5.30 -18.49 -4.01
C LEU A 129 4.62 -19.21 -5.17
N ALA A 130 5.31 -19.38 -6.29
CA ALA A 130 4.86 -20.10 -7.47
C ALA A 130 3.44 -19.66 -7.88
N ASN A 131 2.48 -20.59 -7.86
CA ASN A 131 1.10 -20.36 -8.32
C ASN A 131 0.29 -19.43 -7.41
N PHE A 132 0.82 -19.03 -6.25
CA PHE A 132 0.13 -18.13 -5.34
C PHE A 132 0.50 -16.65 -5.55
N ALA A 133 1.30 -16.28 -6.54
CA ALA A 133 1.67 -14.89 -6.77
C ALA A 133 1.42 -14.48 -8.22
N LEU A 134 0.71 -13.37 -8.43
CA LEU A 134 0.51 -12.82 -9.76
C LEU A 134 1.69 -11.95 -10.15
N LYS A 135 2.37 -12.34 -11.23
CA LYS A 135 3.48 -11.57 -11.79
C LYS A 135 3.00 -10.19 -12.27
N THR A 136 3.78 -9.16 -11.95
CA THR A 136 3.59 -7.80 -12.48
C THR A 136 4.71 -7.49 -13.47
N SER A 137 4.37 -7.05 -14.68
CA SER A 137 5.34 -6.49 -15.62
C SER A 137 5.48 -4.99 -15.36
N TYR A 138 6.69 -4.50 -15.16
CA TYR A 138 6.95 -3.08 -14.91
C TYR A 138 7.60 -2.43 -16.13
N GLU A 139 7.19 -1.19 -16.43
CA GLU A 139 7.78 -0.34 -17.46
C GLU A 139 7.78 1.13 -17.04
N VAL A 140 8.56 1.94 -17.77
CA VAL A 140 8.45 3.40 -17.71
C VAL A 140 7.48 3.84 -18.80
N GLY A 141 6.39 4.49 -18.40
CA GLY A 141 5.32 4.91 -19.31
C GLY A 141 4.73 6.28 -18.97
N PRO A 142 3.83 6.79 -19.81
CA PRO A 142 3.15 8.06 -19.52
C PRO A 142 2.22 7.92 -18.31
N ASP A 143 2.28 8.88 -17.38
CA ASP A 143 1.34 8.90 -16.25
C ASP A 143 -0.09 9.11 -16.77
N PRO A 144 -1.05 8.23 -16.42
CA PRO A 144 -2.43 8.38 -16.87
C PRO A 144 -3.06 9.71 -16.47
N LEU A 145 -2.64 10.31 -15.35
CA LEU A 145 -3.18 11.59 -14.88
C LEU A 145 -2.52 12.83 -15.50
N ASP A 146 -1.29 12.71 -16.02
CA ASP A 146 -0.56 13.80 -16.67
C ASP A 146 0.44 13.25 -17.69
N GLN A 147 0.02 13.12 -18.96
CA GLN A 147 0.84 12.56 -20.05
C GLN A 147 2.12 13.37 -20.37
N ARG A 148 2.32 14.53 -19.74
CA ARG A 148 3.57 15.30 -19.84
C ARG A 148 4.67 14.76 -18.94
N GLN A 149 4.34 13.85 -18.02
CA GLN A 149 5.26 13.21 -17.09
C GLN A 149 5.29 11.71 -17.34
N THR A 150 6.43 11.09 -17.04
CA THR A 150 6.56 9.64 -17.00
C THR A 150 6.43 9.14 -15.56
N ALA A 151 5.96 7.92 -15.42
CA ALA A 151 5.91 7.19 -14.16
C ALA A 151 6.30 5.73 -14.42
N VAL A 152 6.65 5.03 -13.35
CA VAL A 152 6.76 3.58 -13.36
C VAL A 152 5.35 2.99 -13.28
N ILE A 153 5.03 2.14 -14.24
CA ILE A 153 3.73 1.49 -14.39
C ILE A 153 3.93 -0.01 -14.28
N GLY A 154 3.29 -0.63 -13.30
CA GLY A 154 3.12 -2.08 -13.24
C GLY A 154 1.83 -2.49 -13.95
N VAL A 155 1.90 -3.53 -14.78
CA VAL A 155 0.73 -4.16 -15.40
C VAL A 155 0.62 -5.57 -14.86
N GLN A 156 -0.55 -5.92 -14.34
CA GLN A 156 -0.82 -7.22 -13.75
C GLN A 156 -2.22 -7.69 -14.19
N GLU A 157 -2.40 -9.00 -14.37
CA GLU A 157 -3.72 -9.57 -14.60
C GLU A 157 -4.71 -9.12 -13.50
N TYR A 158 -5.90 -8.71 -13.90
CA TYR A 158 -6.97 -8.41 -12.96
C TYR A 158 -7.71 -9.70 -12.61
N VAL A 159 -7.57 -10.14 -11.37
CA VAL A 159 -8.32 -11.27 -10.83
C VAL A 159 -9.41 -10.74 -9.91
N PRO A 160 -10.71 -10.99 -10.17
CA PRO A 160 -11.78 -10.69 -9.21
C PRO A 160 -11.53 -11.41 -7.89
N HIS A 161 -11.57 -10.67 -6.78
CA HIS A 161 -11.13 -11.18 -5.50
C HIS A 161 -11.79 -10.46 -4.32
N ARG A 162 -11.65 -11.07 -3.14
CA ARG A 162 -11.95 -10.48 -1.84
C ARG A 162 -10.72 -10.57 -0.93
N PRO A 163 -10.52 -9.64 0.02
CA PRO A 163 -9.53 -9.83 1.07
C PRO A 163 -9.77 -11.14 1.82
N VAL A 164 -8.70 -11.82 2.23
CA VAL A 164 -8.76 -13.10 2.95
C VAL A 164 -9.69 -13.04 4.17
N GLU A 165 -9.66 -11.94 4.92
CA GLU A 165 -10.49 -11.75 6.12
C GLU A 165 -11.99 -11.62 5.84
N ALA A 166 -12.37 -11.32 4.59
CA ALA A 166 -13.75 -11.12 4.15
C ALA A 166 -14.24 -12.22 3.19
N ALA A 167 -13.40 -13.21 2.90
CA ALA A 167 -13.74 -14.32 2.03
C ALA A 167 -14.43 -15.45 2.81
N ASP A 168 -15.52 -15.95 2.26
CA ASP A 168 -16.36 -17.02 2.81
C ASP A 168 -16.18 -18.35 2.06
N ASN A 169 -15.45 -18.33 0.95
CA ASN A 169 -15.27 -19.44 0.01
C ASN A 169 -13.80 -19.92 -0.09
N ILE A 170 -13.01 -19.76 0.98
CA ILE A 170 -11.58 -20.03 0.94
C ILE A 170 -11.31 -21.52 0.72
N ASP A 171 -10.56 -21.86 -0.32
CA ASP A 171 -10.02 -23.20 -0.50
C ASP A 171 -8.89 -23.44 0.52
N LEU A 172 -9.14 -24.36 1.45
CA LEU A 172 -8.23 -24.66 2.54
C LEU A 172 -6.92 -25.30 2.05
N GLU A 173 -6.91 -26.01 0.92
CA GLU A 173 -5.68 -26.56 0.35
C GLU A 173 -4.79 -25.44 -0.19
N SER A 174 -5.39 -24.52 -0.95
CA SER A 174 -4.72 -23.30 -1.43
C SER A 174 -4.16 -22.45 -0.30
N LEU A 175 -4.97 -22.21 0.75
CA LEU A 175 -4.55 -21.45 1.94
C LEU A 175 -3.38 -22.12 2.67
N ARG A 176 -3.45 -23.43 2.87
CA ARG A 176 -2.37 -24.21 3.52
C ARG A 176 -1.08 -24.16 2.70
N GLY A 177 -1.18 -24.30 1.38
CA GLY A 177 -0.04 -24.20 0.48
C GLY A 177 0.61 -22.81 0.51
N PHE A 178 -0.20 -21.75 0.50
CA PHE A 178 0.28 -20.37 0.58
C PHE A 178 1.03 -20.07 1.88
N VAL A 179 0.45 -20.44 3.02
CA VAL A 179 1.08 -20.23 4.35
C VAL A 179 2.41 -20.99 4.43
N ALA A 180 2.43 -22.24 4.00
CA ALA A 180 3.64 -23.06 3.99
C ALA A 180 4.75 -22.44 3.11
N ALA A 181 4.42 -22.03 1.88
CA ALA A 181 5.36 -21.40 0.96
C ALA A 181 5.90 -20.07 1.52
N SER A 182 5.04 -19.26 2.12
CA SER A 182 5.41 -17.99 2.75
C SER A 182 6.36 -18.18 3.93
N ARG A 183 6.10 -19.17 4.79
CA ARG A 183 6.99 -19.52 5.92
C ARG A 183 8.32 -20.08 5.44
N ILE A 184 8.33 -20.89 4.38
CA ILE A 184 9.57 -21.39 3.74
C ILE A 184 10.41 -20.22 3.20
N MET A 185 9.79 -19.29 2.47
CA MET A 185 10.44 -18.08 1.95
C MET A 185 11.12 -17.30 3.08
N TYR A 186 10.38 -17.04 4.16
CA TYR A 186 10.91 -16.32 5.32
C TYR A 186 12.04 -17.07 6.01
N ASN A 187 11.87 -18.36 6.32
CA ASN A 187 12.89 -19.13 7.02
C ASN A 187 14.19 -19.29 6.22
N GLN A 188 14.10 -19.34 4.89
CA GLN A 188 15.27 -19.50 4.02
C GLN A 188 16.01 -18.18 3.73
N THR A 189 15.33 -17.03 3.80
CA THR A 189 15.91 -15.76 3.33
C THR A 189 15.81 -14.58 4.28
N GLY A 190 14.98 -14.68 5.32
CA GLY A 190 14.64 -13.55 6.18
C GLY A 190 13.72 -12.52 5.50
N VAL A 191 13.16 -12.84 4.33
CA VAL A 191 12.27 -11.97 3.55
C VAL A 191 10.85 -12.54 3.57
N LEU A 192 9.85 -11.69 3.81
CA LEU A 192 8.43 -12.06 3.79
C LEU A 192 7.74 -11.54 2.52
N PRO A 193 6.70 -12.21 2.02
CA PRO A 193 5.77 -11.55 1.12
C PRO A 193 5.08 -10.37 1.84
N ASP A 194 4.70 -9.35 1.09
CA ASP A 194 3.98 -8.22 1.67
C ASP A 194 2.52 -8.57 1.95
N LEU A 195 2.26 -8.96 3.20
CA LEU A 195 0.92 -9.22 3.72
C LEU A 195 0.47 -8.11 4.69
N ALA A 196 1.18 -6.97 4.71
CA ALA A 196 0.97 -5.93 5.72
C ALA A 196 -0.30 -5.12 5.47
N MET A 197 -0.69 -4.97 4.20
CA MET A 197 -1.85 -4.19 3.79
C MET A 197 -3.04 -5.11 3.43
N PRO A 198 -4.26 -4.78 3.89
CA PRO A 198 -5.46 -5.45 3.42
C PRO A 198 -5.57 -5.34 1.89
N GLY A 199 -5.74 -6.49 1.22
CA GLY A 199 -5.84 -6.55 -0.24
C GLY A 199 -4.53 -6.90 -0.96
N ASN A 200 -3.38 -6.96 -0.28
CA ASN A 200 -2.17 -7.50 -0.92
C ASN A 200 -2.25 -9.01 -1.12
N VAL A 201 -2.94 -9.72 -0.23
CA VAL A 201 -3.33 -11.12 -0.38
C VAL A 201 -4.84 -11.20 -0.42
N ALA A 202 -5.34 -12.01 -1.34
CA ALA A 202 -6.75 -12.09 -1.64
C ALA A 202 -7.18 -13.53 -1.94
N VAL A 203 -8.49 -13.73 -1.96
CA VAL A 203 -9.16 -14.98 -2.30
C VAL A 203 -9.98 -14.71 -3.56
N THR A 204 -9.73 -15.49 -4.60
CA THR A 204 -10.44 -15.39 -5.88
C THR A 204 -11.89 -15.87 -5.74
N ASP A 205 -12.71 -15.62 -6.76
CA ASP A 205 -14.07 -16.18 -6.81
C ASP A 205 -14.08 -17.73 -6.80
N SER A 206 -13.00 -18.38 -7.23
CA SER A 206 -12.80 -19.83 -7.14
C SER A 206 -12.26 -20.32 -5.80
N GLY A 207 -12.09 -19.44 -4.82
CA GLY A 207 -11.58 -19.76 -3.49
C GLY A 207 -10.06 -19.83 -3.38
N GLN A 208 -9.32 -19.64 -4.47
CA GLN A 208 -7.86 -19.73 -4.48
C GLN A 208 -7.22 -18.52 -3.79
N VAL A 209 -6.18 -18.77 -2.99
CA VAL A 209 -5.41 -17.70 -2.35
C VAL A 209 -4.36 -17.19 -3.32
N VAL A 210 -4.27 -15.87 -3.45
CA VAL A 210 -3.36 -15.21 -4.38
C VAL A 210 -2.77 -13.93 -3.76
N LEU A 211 -1.46 -13.76 -3.94
CA LEU A 211 -0.72 -12.55 -3.64
C LEU A 211 -0.76 -11.63 -4.86
N LEU A 212 -1.34 -10.46 -4.65
CA LEU A 212 -1.50 -9.40 -5.63
C LEU A 212 -0.35 -8.40 -5.58
N ASP A 213 0.27 -8.17 -4.42
CA ASP A 213 1.47 -7.34 -4.29
C ASP A 213 2.72 -8.18 -4.03
N THR A 214 3.60 -8.23 -5.03
CA THR A 214 4.78 -9.09 -5.06
C THR A 214 6.04 -8.39 -4.60
N GLU A 215 5.99 -7.09 -4.26
CA GLU A 215 7.12 -6.43 -3.64
C GLU A 215 7.31 -6.96 -2.22
N PRO A 216 8.40 -7.68 -1.91
CA PRO A 216 8.54 -8.34 -0.62
C PRO A 216 9.00 -7.38 0.47
N ILE A 217 8.71 -7.72 1.72
CA ILE A 217 9.20 -7.00 2.89
C ILE A 217 10.60 -7.51 3.25
N GLU A 218 11.62 -6.74 2.88
CA GLU A 218 13.04 -7.04 3.09
C GLU A 218 13.71 -6.14 4.13
N ASN A 219 14.63 -6.72 4.93
CA ASN A 219 15.44 -5.93 5.86
C ASN A 219 16.54 -5.21 5.09
N ASN A 220 16.31 -3.96 4.72
CA ASN A 220 17.32 -3.14 4.06
C ASN A 220 18.42 -2.61 5.03
N GLY A 221 18.49 -3.12 6.26
CA GLY A 221 19.50 -2.75 7.25
C GLY A 221 19.29 -1.37 7.87
N THR A 222 18.29 -0.61 7.43
CA THR A 222 17.86 0.61 8.12
C THR A 222 16.90 0.23 9.23
N ASN A 223 17.08 0.82 10.40
CA ASN A 223 16.28 0.54 11.60
C ASN A 223 14.89 1.22 11.47
N ASP A 224 14.24 1.01 10.33
CA ASP A 224 13.02 1.68 9.96
C ASP A 224 11.87 1.12 10.80
N LYS A 225 11.20 2.01 11.53
CA LYS A 225 10.02 1.64 12.31
C LYS A 225 8.91 1.11 11.40
N ASP A 226 8.87 1.57 10.16
CA ASP A 226 7.90 1.13 9.17
C ASP A 226 8.22 -0.30 8.70
N TYR A 227 9.51 -0.65 8.51
CA TYR A 227 9.92 -2.02 8.20
C TYR A 227 9.48 -3.03 9.27
N ARG A 228 9.79 -2.74 10.55
CA ARG A 228 9.37 -3.61 11.67
C ARG A 228 7.86 -3.73 11.78
N ARG A 229 7.14 -2.63 11.53
CA ARG A 229 5.66 -2.64 11.54
C ARG A 229 5.13 -3.57 10.46
N ASN A 230 5.67 -3.49 9.24
CA ASN A 230 5.19 -4.28 8.12
C ASN A 230 5.48 -5.78 8.31
N ILE A 231 6.67 -6.16 8.80
CA ILE A 231 6.96 -7.57 9.17
C ILE A 231 5.92 -8.07 10.17
N LEU A 232 5.71 -7.33 11.27
CA LEU A 232 4.79 -7.74 12.32
C LEU A 232 3.36 -7.86 11.79
N ALA A 233 2.94 -6.97 10.89
CA ALA A 233 1.65 -7.05 10.24
C ALA A 233 1.54 -8.32 9.37
N SER A 234 2.57 -8.63 8.58
CA SER A 234 2.56 -9.82 7.73
C SER A 234 2.62 -11.13 8.51
N LEU A 235 3.39 -11.18 9.59
CA LEU A 235 3.41 -12.34 10.49
C LEU A 235 2.04 -12.55 11.15
N ARG A 236 1.38 -11.48 11.61
CA ARG A 236 0.01 -11.56 12.15
C ARG A 236 -1.00 -12.06 11.11
N MET A 237 -0.84 -11.67 9.85
CA MET A 237 -1.69 -12.17 8.78
C MET A 237 -1.49 -13.68 8.56
N LEU A 238 -0.24 -14.17 8.58
CA LEU A 238 0.03 -15.61 8.53
C LEU A 238 -0.58 -16.35 9.73
N ASP A 239 -0.46 -15.80 10.94
CA ASP A 239 -1.07 -16.40 12.13
C ASP A 239 -2.61 -16.39 12.04
N ARG A 240 -3.21 -15.35 11.43
CA ARG A 240 -4.65 -15.32 11.16
C ARG A 240 -5.07 -16.40 10.17
N MET A 241 -4.29 -16.63 9.12
CA MET A 241 -4.53 -17.71 8.16
C MET A 241 -4.41 -19.09 8.80
N ASP A 242 -3.46 -19.29 9.70
CA ASP A 242 -3.36 -20.51 10.50
C ASP A 242 -4.59 -20.72 11.39
N GLN A 243 -5.13 -19.64 11.98
CA GLN A 243 -6.36 -19.73 12.75
C GLN A 243 -7.56 -20.14 11.88
N ILE A 244 -7.68 -19.59 10.66
CA ILE A 244 -8.73 -20.00 9.71
C ILE A 244 -8.62 -21.51 9.40
N LEU A 245 -7.40 -22.01 9.19
CA LEU A 245 -7.17 -23.44 8.96
C LEU A 245 -7.55 -24.29 10.18
N ALA A 246 -7.28 -23.81 11.39
CA ALA A 246 -7.62 -24.51 12.62
C ALA A 246 -9.14 -24.55 12.87
N ASP A 247 -9.81 -23.41 12.71
CA ASP A 247 -11.26 -23.28 12.89
C ASP A 247 -12.01 -24.23 11.93
N ALA A 248 -11.55 -24.34 10.67
CA ALA A 248 -12.15 -25.24 9.69
C ALA A 248 -11.96 -26.72 10.03
N THR A 249 -10.84 -27.10 10.65
CA THR A 249 -10.63 -28.50 11.08
C THR A 249 -11.44 -28.89 12.32
N ASP A 250 -11.77 -27.92 13.18
CA ASP A 250 -12.59 -28.16 14.37
C ASP A 250 -14.08 -28.35 13.99
N ASP A 251 -14.58 -27.65 12.97
CA ASP A 251 -15.95 -27.83 12.46
C ASP A 251 -16.16 -29.22 11.81
N ASP A 252 -15.18 -29.75 11.08
CA ASP A 252 -15.24 -31.11 10.51
C ASP A 252 -15.27 -32.22 11.58
N SER A 253 -14.77 -31.93 12.79
CA SER A 253 -14.79 -32.88 13.91
C SER A 253 -16.18 -33.05 14.56
N PHE A 254 -17.10 -32.11 14.33
CA PHE A 254 -18.48 -32.18 14.82
C PHE A 254 -19.41 -33.02 13.91
N GLU A 255 -19.14 -33.10 12.61
CA GLU A 255 -19.97 -33.92 11.69
C GLU A 255 -19.71 -35.44 11.81
N GLN A 256 -18.60 -35.87 12.43
CA GLN A 256 -18.30 -37.29 12.65
C GLN A 256 -18.95 -37.91 13.90
N VAL A 257 -19.78 -37.16 14.63
CA VAL A 257 -20.43 -37.63 15.88
C VAL A 257 -21.96 -37.69 15.77
N ALA A 258 -22.54 -37.50 14.57
CA ALA A 258 -23.98 -37.60 14.33
C ALA A 258 -24.42 -38.95 13.75
#